data_AF-A0A924INH3-F1
#
_entry.id   AF-A0A924INH3-F1
#
_cell.length_a   1.000
_cell.length_b   1.000
_cell.length_c   1.000
_cell.angle_alpha   90.00
_cell.angle_beta   90.00
_cell.angle_gamma   90.00
#
_symmetry.space_group_name_H-M   'P 1'
#
loop_
_entity.id
_entity.type
_entity.pdbx_description
1 polymer ?
#
loop_
_entity_poly.entity_id
_entity_poly.type
_entity_poly.pdbx_seq_one_letter_code
_entity_poly.pdbx_strand_id
1 'polypeptide(L)' 'MQDYTSRFYYKGEVIFHEGVGGDIAFLIKTGRVGISRDIGDETIPLAEFGPGEIFGEMAILTTGART' A
#
# COMPACT_ATOMS: atom_id res chain seq x y z
N MET A 1 8.07 23.17 -1.84
CA MET A 1 9.05 22.24 -1.25
C MET A 1 8.33 20.90 -1.17
N GLN A 2 8.86 19.83 -1.75
CA GLN A 2 8.09 18.58 -1.92
C GLN A 2 8.38 17.68 -0.72
N ASP A 3 7.48 17.70 0.27
CA ASP A 3 7.62 16.99 1.55
C ASP A 3 7.28 15.50 1.39
N TYR A 4 8.27 14.68 1.04
CA TYR A 4 8.12 13.22 1.11
C TYR A 4 9.28 12.59 1.89
N THR A 5 8.97 11.55 2.68
CA THR A 5 9.96 10.78 3.45
C THR A 5 10.10 9.38 2.84
N SER A 6 11.33 8.87 2.75
CA SER A 6 11.58 7.50 2.29
C SER A 6 11.41 6.51 3.45
N ARG A 7 10.72 5.40 3.19
CA ARG A 7 10.56 4.27 4.12
C ARG A 7 11.04 3.00 3.46
N PHE A 8 11.60 2.09 4.25
CA PHE A 8 12.11 0.80 3.79
C PHE A 8 11.37 -0.31 4.50
N TYR A 9 11.04 -1.37 3.77
CA TYR A 9 10.38 -2.55 4.27
C TYR A 9 11.13 -3.78 3.78
N TYR A 10 11.25 -4.79 4.64
CA TYR A 10 11.75 -6.10 4.27
C TYR A 10 10.68 -6.92 3.54
N LYS A 11 11.11 -7.95 2.83
CA LYS A 11 10.20 -8.88 2.17
C LYS A 11 9.27 -9.53 3.21
N GLY A 12 7.96 -9.40 2.97
CA GLY A 12 6.92 -9.97 3.83
C GLY A 12 6.48 -9.04 4.97
N GLU A 13 7.10 -7.86 5.13
CA GLU A 13 6.57 -6.86 6.06
C GLU A 13 5.29 -6.23 5.54
N VAL A 14 4.33 -6.08 6.44
CA VAL A 14 3.05 -5.42 6.14
C VAL A 14 3.26 -3.91 6.21
N ILE A 15 2.92 -3.21 5.12
CA ILE A 15 3.00 -1.75 5.04
C ILE A 15 1.78 -1.12 5.74
N PHE A 16 0.58 -1.65 5.48
CA PHE A 16 -0.66 -1.30 6.16
C PHE A 16 -1.68 -2.44 6.02
N HIS A 17 -2.70 -2.43 6.87
CA HIS A 17 -3.90 -3.26 6.71
C HIS A 17 -5.04 -2.45 6.10
N GLU A 18 -5.97 -3.14 5.45
CA GLU A 18 -7.22 -2.57 4.96
C GLU A 18 -7.99 -1.85 6.09
N GLY A 19 -8.72 -0.79 5.75
CA GLY A 19 -9.52 -0.04 6.73
C GLY A 19 -8.73 0.81 7.74
N VAL A 20 -7.40 0.70 7.79
CA VAL A 20 -6.58 1.61 8.60
C VAL A 20 -6.50 2.96 7.90
N GLY A 21 -7.12 3.99 8.49
CA GLY A 21 -7.11 5.35 7.96
C GLY A 21 -5.68 5.91 7.82
N GLY A 22 -5.46 6.72 6.79
CA GLY A 22 -4.22 7.48 6.63
C GLY A 22 -4.18 8.28 5.34
N ASP A 23 -3.75 9.54 5.42
CA ASP A 23 -3.72 10.50 4.32
C ASP A 23 -2.43 10.42 3.48
N ILE A 24 -1.89 9.20 3.29
CA ILE A 24 -0.60 8.99 2.62
C ILE A 24 -0.69 7.95 1.50
N ALA A 25 -0.09 8.30 0.37
CA ALA A 25 0.18 7.42 -0.76
C ALA A 25 1.68 7.15 -0.84
N PHE A 26 2.04 6.02 -1.43
CA PHE A 26 3.43 5.58 -1.55
C PHE A 26 3.81 5.47 -3.02
N LEU A 27 4.97 6.03 -3.39
CA LEU A 27 5.63 5.78 -4.67
C LEU A 27 6.70 4.71 -4.46
N ILE A 28 6.64 3.63 -5.24
CA ILE A 28 7.64 2.57 -5.15
C ILE A 28 8.91 3.02 -5.89
N LYS A 29 9.99 3.27 -5.13
CA LYS A 29 11.30 3.57 -5.73
C LYS A 29 12.01 2.31 -6.22
N THR A 30 11.95 1.23 -5.44
CA THR A 30 12.63 -0.04 -5.70
C THR A 30 11.87 -1.19 -5.08
N GLY A 31 11.98 -2.40 -5.64
CA GLY A 31 11.31 -3.59 -5.13
C GLY A 31 9.89 -3.76 -5.67
N ARG A 32 9.08 -4.57 -4.98
CA ARG A 32 7.68 -4.84 -5.34
C ARG A 32 6.81 -4.91 -4.10
N VAL A 33 5.56 -4.50 -4.24
CA VAL A 33 4.55 -4.52 -3.18
C VAL A 33 3.34 -5.30 -3.67
N GLY A 34 2.92 -6.30 -2.91
CA GLY A 34 1.68 -7.03 -3.15
C GLY A 34 0.55 -6.47 -2.27
N ILE A 35 -0.66 -6.44 -2.83
CA ILE A 35 -1.90 -6.25 -2.06
C ILE A 35 -2.61 -7.59 -2.03
N SER A 36 -3.03 -7.97 -0.83
CA SER A 36 -3.85 -9.16 -0.59
C SER A 36 -4.96 -8.85 0.39
N ARG A 37 -6.03 -9.64 0.33
CA ARG A 37 -7.12 -9.62 1.30
C ARG A 37 -7.27 -11.00 1.92
N ASP A 38 -7.41 -11.04 3.24
CA ASP A 38 -7.70 -12.27 3.96
C ASP A 38 -9.22 -12.53 3.94
N ILE A 39 -9.61 -13.71 3.48
CA ILE A 39 -11.00 -14.19 3.45
C ILE A 39 -11.06 -15.53 4.17
N GLY A 40 -11.54 -15.52 5.41
CA GLY A 40 -11.47 -16.71 6.27
C GLY A 40 -10.01 -17.05 6.59
N ASP A 41 -9.61 -18.29 6.28
CA ASP A 41 -8.24 -18.78 6.46
C ASP A 41 -7.36 -18.63 5.20
N GLU A 42 -7.89 -18.01 4.13
CA GLU A 42 -7.18 -17.83 2.86
C GLU A 42 -6.74 -16.39 2.65
N THR A 43 -5.47 -16.20 2.25
CA THR A 43 -4.96 -14.91 1.78
C THR A 43 -5.04 -14.86 0.26
N ILE A 44 -5.88 -13.96 -0.26
CA ILE A 44 -6.12 -13.81 -1.70
C ILE A 44 -5.28 -12.64 -2.24
N PRO A 45 -4.35 -12.86 -3.18
CA PRO A 45 -3.63 -11.78 -3.83
C PRO A 45 -4.56 -11.02 -4.78
N LEU A 46 -4.51 -9.68 -4.72
CA LEU A 46 -5.34 -8.80 -5.53
C LEU A 46 -4.52 -8.07 -6.61
N ALA A 47 -3.32 -7.61 -6.26
CA ALA A 47 -2.45 -6.86 -7.17
C ALA A 47 -0.97 -6.95 -6.74
N GLU A 48 -0.07 -6.68 -7.68
CA GLU A 48 1.36 -6.47 -7.44
C GLU A 48 1.78 -5.19 -8.16
N PHE A 49 2.57 -4.36 -7.47
CA PHE A 49 3.09 -3.08 -7.97
C PHE A 49 4.62 -3.08 -7.91
N GLY A 50 5.23 -2.45 -8.90
CA GLY A 50 6.67 -2.32 -9.06
C GLY A 50 7.16 -0.86 -9.09
N PRO A 51 8.44 -0.64 -9.41
CA PRO A 51 9.04 0.69 -9.38
C PRO A 51 8.33 1.69 -10.31
N GLY A 52 8.06 2.89 -9.80
CA GLY A 52 7.35 3.95 -10.51
C GLY A 52 5.83 3.94 -10.31
N GLU A 53 5.27 2.86 -9.76
CA GLU A 53 3.85 2.77 -9.45
C GLU A 53 3.55 3.37 -8.07
N ILE A 54 2.32 3.90 -7.94
CA ILE A 54 1.80 4.48 -6.71
C ILE A 54 0.74 3.51 -6.16
N PHE A 55 0.72 3.36 -4.84
CA PHE A 55 -0.36 2.66 -4.15
C PHE A 55 -0.80 3.40 -2.89
N GLY A 56 -2.02 3.12 -2.44
CA GLY A 56 -2.62 3.79 -1.30
C GLY A 56 -3.17 5.18 -1.62
N GLU A 57 -3.18 5.62 -2.89
CA GLU A 57 -3.78 6.90 -3.31
C GLU A 57 -5.30 6.93 -3.09
N MET A 58 -5.95 5.76 -3.09
CA MET A 58 -7.38 5.68 -2.85
C MET A 58 -7.76 6.18 -1.45
N ALA A 59 -6.89 6.04 -0.44
CA ALA A 59 -7.13 6.60 0.89
C ALA A 59 -7.14 8.14 0.91
N ILE A 60 -6.55 8.79 -0.10
CA ILE A 60 -6.52 10.25 -0.26
C ILE A 60 -7.69 10.71 -1.14
N LEU A 61 -7.98 9.98 -2.22
CA LEU A 61 -9.02 10.33 -3.20
C LEU A 61 -10.43 9.96 -2.75
N THR A 62 -10.56 8.91 -1.92
CA THR A 62 -11.79 8.55 -1.24
C THR A 62 -11.69 8.98 0.21
N THR A 63 -12.53 9.92 0.63
CA THR A 63 -12.63 10.34 2.02
C THR A 63 -13.21 9.17 2.84
N GLY A 64 -12.44 8.12 3.17
CA GLY A 64 -12.94 7.11 4.14
C GLY A 64 -12.29 5.72 4.28
N ALA A 65 -11.72 5.07 3.27
CA ALA A 65 -11.23 3.69 3.47
C ALA A 65 -10.19 3.21 2.44
N ARG A 66 -9.18 2.48 2.90
CA ARG A 66 -8.32 1.63 2.06
C ARG A 66 -9.13 0.39 1.65
N THR A 67 -9.24 0.09 0.36
CA THR A 67 -9.94 -1.08 -0.22
C THR A 67 -9.01 -2.03 -0.94
#